data_AF-A0A7X7BUG3-F1
#
_entry.id   AF-A0A7X7BUG3-F1
#
_cell.length_a   1.000
_cell.length_b   1.000
_cell.length_c   1.000
_cell.angle_alpha   90.00
_cell.angle_beta   90.00
_cell.angle_gamma   90.00
#
_symmetry.space_group_name_H-M   'P 1'
#
loop_
_entity.id
_entity.type
_entity.pdbx_description
1 polymer ?
#
loop_
_entity_poly.entity_id
_entity_poly.type
_entity_poly.pdbx_seq_one_letter_code
_entity_poly.pdbx_strand_id
1 'polypeptide(L)' 'DPEIKKEFETSISLSKLTLPHPMVRVIIAEQLFRAWSIIHNHPYHRE' A
#
# COMPACT_ATOMS: atom_id res chain seq x y z
N ASP A 1 -0.06 -18.39 5.18
CA ASP A 1 0.83 -19.51 4.89
C ASP A 1 2.29 -19.04 4.93
N PRO A 2 3.17 -19.64 5.73
CA PRO A 2 4.60 -19.36 5.71
C PRO A 2 5.24 -19.60 4.34
N GLU A 3 4.66 -20.47 3.52
CA GLU A 3 5.17 -20.81 2.18
C GLU A 3 4.97 -19.66 1.20
N ILE A 4 3.77 -19.05 1.20
CA ILE A 4 3.45 -17.87 0.36
C ILE A 4 4.43 -16.72 0.60
N LYS A 5 4.92 -16.52 1.83
CA LYS A 5 5.86 -15.44 2.14
C LYS A 5 7.25 -15.66 1.52
N LYS A 6 7.64 -16.91 1.25
CA LYS A 6 8.95 -17.24 0.65
C LYS A 6 8.98 -16.99 -0.85
N GLU A 7 7.82 -16.87 -1.50
CA GLU A 7 7.70 -16.65 -2.94
C GLU A 7 7.98 -15.18 -3.35
N PHE A 8 7.97 -14.24 -2.40
CA PHE A 8 8.16 -12.82 -2.67
C PHE A 8 9.49 -12.31 -2.14
N GLU A 9 10.23 -11.58 -2.97
CA GLU A 9 11.51 -10.95 -2.60
C GLU A 9 11.35 -9.82 -1.58
N THR A 10 10.18 -9.18 -1.56
CA THR A 10 9.90 -8.01 -0.72
C THR A 10 8.55 -8.12 -0.03
N SER A 11 8.49 -7.55 1.18
CA SER A 11 7.27 -7.46 1.99
C SER A 11 7.14 -6.04 2.52
N ILE A 12 6.03 -5.38 2.22
CA ILE A 12 5.74 -4.01 2.66
C ILE A 12 4.76 -4.07 3.84
N SER A 13 5.09 -3.37 4.92
CA SER A 13 4.17 -3.18 6.05
C SER A 13 3.38 -1.88 5.89
N LEU A 14 2.05 -1.97 5.91
CA LEU A 14 1.17 -0.81 5.83
C LEU A 14 1.09 -0.02 7.15
N SER A 15 1.23 -0.70 8.29
CA SER A 15 1.14 -0.12 9.62
C SER A 15 1.62 -1.14 10.68
N LYS A 16 1.89 -0.66 11.90
CA LYS A 16 2.07 -1.52 13.08
C LYS A 16 0.74 -2.05 13.64
N LEU A 17 -0.40 -1.56 13.14
CA LEU A 17 -1.74 -1.95 13.56
C LEU A 17 -2.24 -3.19 12.80
N THR A 18 -3.10 -3.97 13.44
CA THR A 18 -3.88 -5.01 12.76
C THR A 18 -5.09 -4.38 12.09
N LEU A 19 -5.07 -4.34 10.75
CA LEU A 19 -6.14 -3.74 9.95
C LEU A 19 -7.14 -4.83 9.48
N PRO A 20 -8.45 -4.54 9.44
CA PRO A 20 -9.42 -5.44 8.82
C PRO A 20 -9.09 -5.68 7.35
N HIS A 21 -9.21 -6.93 6.89
CA HIS A 21 -8.86 -7.31 5.51
C HIS A 21 -9.55 -6.45 4.42
N PRO A 22 -10.86 -6.10 4.52
CA PRO A 22 -11.50 -5.22 3.54
C PRO A 22 -10.87 -3.82 3.46
N MET A 23 -10.41 -3.29 4.60
CA MET A 23 -9.81 -1.95 4.69
C MET A 23 -8.45 -1.90 4.01
N VAL A 24 -7.65 -2.97 4.15
CA VAL A 24 -6.33 -3.10 3.52
C VAL A 24 -6.40 -2.88 2.01
N ARG A 25 -7.43 -3.41 1.34
CA ARG A 25 -7.62 -3.25 -0.11
C ARG A 25 -7.77 -1.78 -0.52
N VAL A 26 -8.59 -1.03 0.23
CA VAL A 26 -8.84 0.39 -0.03
C VAL A 26 -7.59 1.22 0.22
N ILE A 27 -6.89 0.95 1.33
CA ILE A 27 -5.64 1.65 1.68
C ILE A 27 -4.59 1.44 0.60
N ILE A 28 -4.34 0.20 0.17
CA ILE A 28 -3.34 -0.08 -0.87
C ILE A 28 -3.69 0.65 -2.17
N ALA A 29 -4.95 0.60 -2.60
CA ALA A 29 -5.38 1.30 -3.82
C ALA A 29 -5.14 2.81 -3.73
N GLU A 30 -5.47 3.43 -2.60
CA GLU A 30 -5.24 4.87 -2.37
C GLU A 30 -3.74 5.20 -2.34
N GLN A 31 -2.92 4.39 -1.66
CA GLN A 31 -1.48 4.62 -1.56
C GLN A 31 -0.76 4.45 -2.91
N LEU A 32 -1.19 3.49 -3.74
CA LEU A 32 -0.70 3.36 -5.12
C LEU A 32 -1.09 4.57 -5.98
N PHE A 33 -2.33 5.05 -5.86
CA PHE A 33 -2.78 6.25 -6.56
C PHE A 33 -2.01 7.50 -6.10
N ARG A 34 -1.73 7.60 -4.80
CA ARG A 34 -0.90 8.67 -4.23
C ARG A 34 0.52 8.63 -4.78
N ALA A 35 1.17 7.47 -4.77
CA ALA A 35 2.52 7.30 -5.31
C ALA A 35 2.58 7.69 -6.79
N TRP A 36 1.61 7.22 -7.58
CA TRP A 36 1.48 7.62 -8.99
C TRP A 36 1.30 9.14 -9.14
N SER A 37 0.41 9.74 -8.35
CA SER A 37 0.14 11.18 -8.38
C SER A 37 1.39 12.01 -8.08
N ILE A 38 2.21 11.59 -7.10
CA ILE A 38 3.48 12.24 -6.76
C ILE A 38 4.46 12.15 -7.94
N ILE A 39 4.61 10.98 -8.54
CA ILE A 39 5.51 10.76 -9.69
C ILE A 39 5.10 11.64 -10.90
N HIS A 40 3.80 11.88 -11.08
CA HIS A 40 3.26 12.66 -12.19
C HIS A 40 3.03 14.14 -11.85
N ASN A 41 3.46 14.58 -10.66
CA ASN A 41 3.29 15.95 -10.17
C ASN A 41 1.83 16.43 -10.19
N HIS A 42 0.88 15.52 -9.96
CA HIS A 42 -0.55 15.82 -9.93
C HIS A 42 -0.93 16.50 -8.59
N PRO A 43 -1.86 17.48 -8.57
CA PRO A 43 -2.26 18.24 -7.37
C PRO A 43 -3.15 17.43 -6.40
N TYR A 44 -2.81 16.17 -6.16
CA TYR A 44 -3.46 15.29 -5.20
C TYR A 44 -2.80 15.34 -3.81
N HIS A 45 -1.48 15.53 -3.79
CA HIS A 45 -0.76 15.79 -2.55
C HIS A 45 -0.86 17.28 -2.23
N ARG A 46 -1.77 17.64 -1.32
CA ARG A 46 -1.80 18.97 -0.71
C ARG A 46 -0.90 18.90 0.53
N GLU A 47 0.22 19.59 0.48
CA GLU A 47 1.03 19.91 1.68
C GLU A 47 0.24 20.83 2.62
#